data_AF-A0A1M3CR79-F1
#
_entry.id   AF-A0A1M3CR79-F1
#
_cell.length_a   1.000
_cell.length_b   1.000
_cell.length_c   1.000
_cell.angle_alpha   90.00
_cell.angle_beta   90.00
_cell.angle_gamma   90.00
#
_symmetry.space_group_name_H-M   'P 1'
#
loop_
_entity.id
_entity.type
_entity.pdbx_description
1 polymer ?
#
loop_
_entity_poly.entity_id
_entity_poly.type
_entity_poly.pdbx_seq_one_letter_code
_entity_poly.pdbx_strand_id
1 'polypeptide(L)'
;MDFGRRALFNSLRINWLVDPSSKVLPWQVEDYRLLPLDEIFLRLHHKDVNLDRISFGALAEEADSPEDLCDALLADADLEPAEQDQIYLLIFELWRRLANEKPCLSIFCDELDYQIFAYDHQSMPRPEDIQDAVANLEVILDENTDEGADPVEVFEMISNGCANDLETFLYDYISEQIDNHNYAYTSDLLDSFGTYVKDTSWFSFLRARLLSHTHPESADEMIRYLTRDIKKQQDLDLSLEVLSFLAKGGDPDLFRTLAKQTVPMLETEEDFQELLVICADYYHFLDQEREESMVQKILKERPQNAWENPIQPKDGKVREFLKILA
;
A
#
# COMPACT_ATOMS: atom_id res chain seq x y z
N MET A 1 10.28 -15.25 16.03
CA MET A 1 10.97 -14.83 14.80
C MET A 1 10.81 -13.32 14.66
N ASP A 2 11.92 -12.63 14.43
CA ASP A 2 11.98 -11.18 14.25
C ASP A 2 11.92 -10.83 12.75
N PHE A 3 10.74 -10.99 12.15
CA PHE A 3 10.54 -10.71 10.72
C PHE A 3 10.71 -9.22 10.36
N GLY A 4 10.55 -8.33 11.35
CA GLY A 4 10.64 -6.88 11.16
C GLY A 4 12.05 -6.37 10.87
N ARG A 5 13.09 -7.17 11.17
CA ARG A 5 14.48 -6.76 10.97
C ARG A 5 14.80 -6.49 9.50
N ARG A 6 14.38 -7.36 8.58
CA ARG A 6 14.58 -7.14 7.13
C ARG A 6 13.71 -6.00 6.60
N ALA A 7 12.44 -5.97 6.99
CA ALA A 7 11.50 -4.91 6.62
C ALA A 7 12.05 -3.51 6.94
N LEU A 8 12.69 -3.36 8.11
CA LEU A 8 13.34 -2.11 8.50
C LEU A 8 14.42 -1.67 7.49
N PHE A 9 15.31 -2.56 7.06
CA PHE A 9 16.36 -2.23 6.10
C PHE A 9 15.81 -1.97 4.70
N ASN A 10 14.75 -2.68 4.29
CA ASN A 10 14.04 -2.40 3.06
C ASN A 10 13.41 -1.01 3.10
N SER A 11 12.73 -0.66 4.19
CA SER A 11 12.15 0.66 4.40
C SER A 11 13.22 1.77 4.38
N LEU A 12 14.35 1.57 5.08
CA LEU A 12 15.47 2.53 5.05
C LEU A 12 16.01 2.74 3.63
N ARG A 13 16.15 1.65 2.87
CA ARG A 13 16.63 1.71 1.49
C ARG A 13 15.63 2.41 0.57
N ILE A 14 14.35 2.06 0.63
CA ILE A 14 13.28 2.68 -0.17
C ILE A 14 13.23 4.19 0.11
N ASN A 15 13.21 4.57 1.39
CA ASN A 15 13.20 5.98 1.79
C ASN A 15 14.46 6.72 1.32
N TRP A 16 15.63 6.08 1.35
CA TRP A 16 16.87 6.68 0.85
C TRP A 16 16.91 6.83 -0.67
N LEU A 17 16.27 5.92 -1.42
CA LEU A 17 16.14 6.05 -2.87
C LEU A 17 15.23 7.22 -3.27
N VAL A 18 14.19 7.49 -2.46
CA VAL A 18 13.30 8.65 -2.63
C VAL A 18 13.98 9.95 -2.17
N ASP A 19 14.62 9.95 -1.01
CA ASP A 19 15.39 11.07 -0.46
C ASP A 19 16.82 10.65 -0.02
N PRO A 20 17.82 10.80 -0.92
CA PRO A 20 19.21 10.47 -0.62
C PRO A 20 19.86 11.34 0.46
N SER A 21 19.20 12.42 0.92
CA SER A 21 19.72 13.27 2.00
C SER A 21 19.48 12.69 3.40
N SER A 22 18.71 11.60 3.48
CA SER A 22 18.44 10.85 4.70
C SER A 22 19.72 10.41 5.42
N LYS A 23 19.74 10.54 6.75
CA LYS A 23 20.90 10.18 7.58
C LYS A 23 20.94 8.68 7.85
N VAL A 24 21.49 7.93 6.90
CA VAL A 24 21.69 6.47 6.98
C VAL A 24 23.16 6.12 6.78
N LEU A 25 23.60 5.00 7.35
CA LEU A 25 24.92 4.46 7.09
C LEU A 25 24.92 3.73 5.73
N PRO A 26 26.02 3.78 4.95
CA PRO A 26 26.04 3.21 3.61
C PRO A 26 25.65 1.73 3.54
N TRP A 27 26.04 0.93 4.54
CA TRP A 27 25.70 -0.50 4.59
C TRP A 27 24.20 -0.75 4.84
N GLN A 28 23.47 0.18 5.44
CA GLN A 28 22.04 0.00 5.74
C GLN A 28 21.16 0.08 4.48
N VAL A 29 21.67 0.72 3.43
CA VAL A 29 20.94 0.96 2.17
C VAL A 29 21.65 0.37 0.96
N GLU A 30 22.76 -0.33 1.17
CA GLU A 30 23.51 -1.01 0.12
C GLU A 30 22.64 -2.03 -0.61
N ASP A 31 22.87 -2.18 -1.91
CA ASP A 31 22.20 -3.22 -2.69
C ASP A 31 22.96 -4.53 -2.57
N TYR A 32 22.61 -5.33 -1.56
CA TYR A 32 23.20 -6.64 -1.36
C TYR A 32 22.95 -7.58 -2.55
N ARG A 33 21.90 -7.36 -3.35
CA ARG A 33 21.60 -8.16 -4.57
C ARG A 33 22.66 -7.96 -5.66
N LEU A 34 23.39 -6.84 -5.64
CA LEU A 34 24.46 -6.53 -6.60
C LEU A 34 25.85 -7.02 -6.16
N LEU A 35 26.01 -7.45 -4.90
CA LEU A 35 27.30 -7.92 -4.40
C LEU A 35 27.66 -9.28 -5.00
N PRO A 36 28.90 -9.50 -5.51
CA PRO A 36 29.37 -10.83 -5.87
C PRO A 36 29.37 -11.78 -4.67
N LEU A 37 29.11 -13.07 -4.90
CA LEU A 37 29.02 -14.06 -3.81
C LEU A 37 30.33 -14.15 -3.00
N ASP A 38 31.48 -14.10 -3.67
CA ASP A 38 32.79 -14.14 -3.02
C ASP A 38 33.03 -12.94 -2.10
N GLU A 39 32.48 -11.77 -2.45
CA GLU A 39 32.56 -10.55 -1.63
C GLU A 39 31.73 -10.70 -0.35
N ILE A 40 30.57 -11.35 -0.43
CA ILE A 40 29.72 -11.60 0.75
C ILE A 40 30.45 -12.50 1.75
N PHE A 41 31.05 -13.61 1.28
CA PHE A 41 31.85 -14.49 2.13
C PHE A 41 33.09 -13.78 2.69
N LEU A 42 33.77 -12.96 1.90
CA LEU A 42 34.93 -12.17 2.37
C LEU A 42 34.55 -11.19 3.48
N ARG A 43 33.42 -10.49 3.34
CA ARG A 43 32.92 -9.55 4.36
C ARG A 43 32.50 -10.26 5.65
N LEU A 44 31.91 -11.46 5.55
CA LEU A 44 31.63 -12.31 6.72
C LEU A 44 32.92 -12.76 7.41
N HIS A 45 33.92 -13.18 6.64
CA HIS A 45 35.22 -13.57 7.17
C HIS A 45 35.91 -12.43 7.94
N HIS A 46 35.85 -11.19 7.43
CA HIS A 46 36.36 -10.01 8.14
C HIS A 46 35.62 -9.68 9.44
N LYS A 47 34.45 -10.28 9.67
CA LYS A 47 33.64 -10.17 10.89
C LYS A 47 33.72 -11.43 11.74
N ASP A 48 34.77 -12.23 11.56
CA ASP A 48 35.03 -13.50 12.25
C ASP A 48 33.96 -14.59 12.02
N VAL A 49 33.09 -14.42 11.01
CA VAL A 49 32.13 -15.43 10.56
C VAL A 49 32.74 -16.22 9.41
N ASN A 50 33.33 -17.37 9.74
CA ASN A 50 34.01 -18.24 8.78
C ASN A 50 33.02 -19.16 8.06
N LEU A 51 32.47 -18.68 6.94
CA LEU A 51 31.59 -19.46 6.08
C LEU A 51 32.18 -19.56 4.67
N ASP A 52 32.02 -20.74 4.08
CA ASP A 52 32.10 -20.96 2.65
C ASP A 52 30.78 -21.56 2.14
N ARG A 53 30.70 -21.80 0.83
CA ARG A 53 29.47 -22.35 0.22
C ARG A 53 29.07 -23.72 0.78
N ILE A 54 30.04 -24.57 1.14
CA ILE A 54 29.79 -25.91 1.65
C ILE A 54 29.34 -25.83 3.11
N SER A 55 30.05 -25.08 3.95
CA SER A 55 29.70 -24.90 5.34
C SER A 55 28.37 -24.16 5.50
N PHE A 56 28.10 -23.16 4.65
CA PHE A 56 26.80 -22.49 4.62
C PHE A 56 25.67 -23.47 4.32
N GLY A 57 25.80 -24.28 3.26
CA GLY A 57 24.78 -25.27 2.89
C GLY A 57 24.49 -26.26 4.03
N ALA A 58 25.54 -26.77 4.69
CA ALA A 58 25.38 -27.69 5.82
C ALA A 58 24.65 -27.05 7.01
N LEU A 59 24.91 -25.78 7.31
CA LEU A 59 24.24 -25.07 8.40
C LEU A 59 22.81 -24.65 8.02
N ALA A 60 22.58 -24.28 6.76
CA ALA A 60 21.25 -23.95 6.25
C ALA A 60 20.30 -25.16 6.27
N GLU A 61 20.82 -26.39 6.16
CA GLU A 61 20.02 -27.60 6.36
C GLU A 61 19.46 -27.69 7.78
N GLU A 62 20.22 -27.25 8.79
CA GLU A 62 19.88 -27.33 10.22
C GLU A 62 19.03 -26.15 10.74
N ALA A 63 18.96 -25.05 10.00
CA ALA A 63 18.16 -23.86 10.34
C ALA A 63 16.87 -23.79 9.50
N ASP A 64 15.83 -23.12 10.00
CA ASP A 64 14.56 -22.96 9.26
C ASP A 64 14.47 -21.62 8.52
N SER A 65 15.30 -20.64 8.89
CA SER A 65 15.30 -19.29 8.35
C SER A 65 16.68 -18.63 8.40
N PRO A 66 16.93 -17.55 7.63
CA PRO A 66 18.16 -16.77 7.75
C PRO A 66 18.31 -16.13 9.14
N GLU A 67 17.20 -15.80 9.81
CA GLU A 67 17.18 -15.33 11.19
C GLU A 67 17.74 -16.39 12.14
N ASP A 68 17.20 -17.63 12.08
CA ASP A 68 17.64 -18.72 12.96
C ASP A 68 19.12 -19.09 12.72
N LEU A 69 19.55 -19.09 11.46
CA LEU A 69 20.96 -19.34 11.13
C LEU A 69 21.87 -18.23 11.68
N CYS A 70 21.46 -16.97 11.53
CA CYS A 70 22.21 -15.84 12.07
C CYS A 70 22.31 -15.92 13.60
N ASP A 71 21.22 -16.20 14.28
CA ASP A 71 21.19 -16.33 15.74
C ASP A 71 22.07 -17.50 16.21
N ALA A 72 22.03 -18.63 15.52
CA ALA A 72 22.89 -19.78 15.83
C ALA A 72 24.38 -19.47 15.65
N LEU A 73 24.75 -18.71 14.63
CA LEU A 73 26.14 -18.31 14.36
C LEU A 73 26.66 -17.27 15.36
N LEU A 74 25.78 -16.44 15.91
CA LEU A 74 26.14 -15.31 16.77
C LEU A 74 25.83 -15.53 18.26
N ALA A 75 25.30 -16.70 18.65
CA ALA A 75 24.83 -16.99 20.01
C ALA A 75 25.87 -16.68 21.12
N ASP A 76 27.16 -16.89 20.85
CA ASP A 76 28.26 -16.65 21.79
C ASP A 76 29.09 -15.39 21.47
N ALA A 77 28.65 -14.57 20.51
CA ALA A 77 29.40 -13.42 20.01
C ALA A 77 29.05 -12.15 20.78
N ASP A 78 30.04 -11.50 21.40
CA ASP A 78 29.90 -10.19 22.06
C ASP A 78 30.09 -9.07 21.01
N LEU A 79 29.09 -8.92 20.15
CA LEU A 79 29.08 -7.94 19.04
C LEU A 79 28.09 -6.80 19.31
N GLU A 80 28.43 -5.60 18.86
CA GLU A 80 27.50 -4.47 18.88
C GLU A 80 26.29 -4.73 17.95
N PRO A 81 25.09 -4.20 18.27
CA PRO A 81 23.88 -4.46 17.47
C PRO A 81 24.04 -4.15 15.97
N ALA A 82 24.75 -3.06 15.64
CA ALA A 82 25.00 -2.68 14.25
C ALA A 82 25.92 -3.66 13.50
N GLU A 83 26.79 -4.37 14.21
CA GLU A 83 27.63 -5.41 13.60
C GLU A 83 26.82 -6.69 13.37
N GLN A 84 25.97 -7.06 14.33
CA GLN A 84 25.04 -8.17 14.18
C GLN A 84 24.10 -7.94 12.99
N ASP A 85 23.57 -6.72 12.81
CA ASP A 85 22.72 -6.35 11.68
C ASP A 85 23.42 -6.52 10.33
N GLN A 86 24.68 -6.07 10.24
CA GLN A 86 25.45 -6.24 9.02
C GLN A 86 25.71 -7.72 8.69
N ILE A 87 25.98 -8.54 9.70
CA ILE A 87 26.16 -9.99 9.52
C ILE A 87 24.86 -10.62 9.05
N TYR A 88 23.74 -10.27 9.70
CA TYR A 88 22.40 -10.73 9.33
C TYR A 88 22.09 -10.41 7.87
N LEU A 89 22.33 -9.17 7.40
CA LEU A 89 22.08 -8.78 6.01
C LEU A 89 22.90 -9.60 5.00
N LEU A 90 24.14 -9.95 5.34
CA LEU A 90 24.99 -10.80 4.52
C LEU A 90 24.48 -12.26 4.52
N ILE A 91 24.10 -12.80 5.68
CA ILE A 91 23.54 -14.16 5.81
C ILE A 91 22.21 -14.27 5.06
N PHE A 92 21.34 -13.27 5.20
CA PHE A 92 20.06 -13.18 4.49
C PHE A 92 20.26 -13.27 2.98
N GLU A 93 21.23 -12.52 2.45
CA GLU A 93 21.54 -12.56 1.03
C GLU A 93 22.16 -13.90 0.57
N LEU A 94 22.96 -14.56 1.42
CA LEU A 94 23.43 -15.92 1.16
C LEU A 94 22.25 -16.91 1.11
N TRP A 95 21.32 -16.81 2.06
CA TRP A 95 20.12 -17.66 2.12
C TRP A 95 19.30 -17.53 0.85
N ARG A 96 18.98 -16.29 0.45
CA ARG A 96 18.25 -15.98 -0.79
C ARG A 96 18.86 -16.63 -2.04
N ARG A 97 20.19 -16.72 -2.10
CA ARG A 97 20.91 -17.22 -3.28
C ARG A 97 21.22 -18.71 -3.24
N LEU A 98 21.46 -19.27 -2.06
CA LEU A 98 22.06 -20.59 -1.88
C LEU A 98 21.11 -21.62 -1.24
N ALA A 99 20.05 -21.18 -0.56
CA ALA A 99 19.05 -22.02 0.09
C ALA A 99 17.65 -21.77 -0.54
N ASN A 100 17.60 -21.69 -1.87
CA ASN A 100 16.37 -21.32 -2.60
C ASN A 100 15.27 -22.40 -2.51
N GLU A 101 15.64 -23.62 -2.11
CA GLU A 101 14.75 -24.73 -1.81
C GLU A 101 14.08 -24.65 -0.44
N LYS A 102 14.49 -23.70 0.42
CA LYS A 102 13.91 -23.45 1.75
C LYS A 102 13.29 -22.04 1.78
N PRO A 103 12.16 -21.81 1.09
CA PRO A 103 11.47 -20.53 1.16
C PRO A 103 11.01 -20.29 2.59
N CYS A 104 11.18 -19.06 3.06
CA CYS A 104 10.70 -18.61 4.36
C CYS A 104 10.01 -17.26 4.20
N LEU A 105 9.17 -16.89 5.17
CA LEU A 105 8.36 -15.69 5.10
C LEU A 105 9.21 -14.42 4.92
N SER A 106 10.35 -14.31 5.60
CA SER A 106 11.25 -13.14 5.49
C SER A 106 11.81 -12.94 4.08
N ILE A 107 12.16 -14.02 3.38
CA ILE A 107 12.60 -13.99 1.98
C ILE A 107 11.45 -13.61 1.04
N PHE A 108 10.25 -14.16 1.30
CA PHE A 108 9.06 -13.80 0.53
C PHE A 108 8.72 -12.32 0.67
N CYS A 109 8.66 -11.78 1.89
CA CYS A 109 8.39 -10.36 2.14
C CYS A 109 9.44 -9.46 1.49
N ASP A 110 10.73 -9.82 1.56
CA ASP A 110 11.79 -9.06 0.88
C ASP A 110 11.62 -9.02 -0.64
N GLU A 111 11.23 -10.15 -1.24
CA GLU A 111 10.98 -10.20 -2.67
C GLU A 111 9.73 -9.42 -3.05
N LEU A 112 8.65 -9.52 -2.28
CA LEU A 112 7.43 -8.76 -2.50
C LEU A 112 7.70 -7.25 -2.43
N ASP A 113 8.44 -6.78 -1.41
CA ASP A 113 8.86 -5.37 -1.32
C ASP A 113 9.66 -4.89 -2.53
N TYR A 114 10.58 -5.73 -3.00
CA TYR A 114 11.40 -5.43 -4.16
C TYR A 114 10.54 -5.31 -5.43
N GLN A 115 9.56 -6.20 -5.61
CA GLN A 115 8.66 -6.18 -6.77
C GLN A 115 7.70 -4.99 -6.71
N ILE A 116 7.14 -4.67 -5.54
CA ILE A 116 6.31 -3.47 -5.33
C ILE A 116 7.11 -2.22 -5.69
N PHE A 117 8.32 -2.06 -5.13
CA PHE A 117 9.17 -0.92 -5.43
C PHE A 117 9.49 -0.82 -6.92
N ALA A 118 9.81 -1.95 -7.57
CA ALA A 118 10.11 -1.96 -8.99
C ALA A 118 8.90 -1.56 -9.85
N TYR A 119 7.70 -2.00 -9.44
CA TYR A 119 6.42 -1.68 -10.07
C TYR A 119 6.11 -0.19 -10.00
N ASP A 120 6.14 0.39 -8.80
CA ASP A 120 5.83 1.82 -8.57
C ASP A 120 6.77 2.75 -9.34
N HIS A 121 8.03 2.34 -9.49
CA HIS A 121 9.05 3.11 -10.21
C HIS A 121 9.14 2.78 -11.71
N GLN A 122 8.21 1.98 -12.24
CA GLN A 122 8.17 1.55 -13.64
C GLN A 122 9.51 0.96 -14.13
N SER A 123 10.22 0.29 -13.22
CA SER A 123 11.56 -0.28 -13.44
C SER A 123 11.55 -1.80 -13.60
N MET A 124 10.34 -2.38 -13.66
CA MET A 124 10.07 -3.79 -13.86
C MET A 124 10.62 -4.30 -15.20
N PRO A 125 11.45 -5.35 -15.21
CA PRO A 125 11.87 -6.00 -16.45
C PRO A 125 10.71 -6.69 -17.17
N ARG A 126 9.78 -7.28 -16.40
CA ARG A 126 8.61 -8.01 -16.90
C ARG A 126 7.38 -7.69 -16.03
N PRO A 127 6.26 -7.23 -16.62
CA PRO A 127 5.03 -6.95 -15.87
C PRO A 127 4.46 -8.15 -15.12
N GLU A 128 4.77 -9.38 -15.56
CA GLU A 128 4.28 -10.61 -14.93
C GLU A 128 4.92 -10.85 -13.55
N ASP A 129 6.10 -10.28 -13.26
CA ASP A 129 6.83 -10.54 -12.02
C ASP A 129 6.03 -10.09 -10.76
N ILE A 130 5.27 -8.99 -10.86
CA ILE A 130 4.42 -8.52 -9.75
C ILE A 130 3.14 -9.35 -9.64
N GLN A 131 2.59 -9.79 -10.77
CA GLN A 131 1.41 -10.67 -10.78
C GLN A 131 1.73 -12.00 -10.10
N ASP A 132 2.90 -12.56 -10.41
CA ASP A 132 3.41 -13.77 -9.75
C ASP A 132 3.63 -13.55 -8.25
N ALA A 133 4.16 -12.39 -7.85
CA ALA A 133 4.34 -12.05 -6.43
C ALA A 133 3.01 -11.92 -5.67
N VAL A 134 2.00 -11.25 -6.27
CA VAL A 134 0.65 -11.14 -5.69
C VAL A 134 -0.05 -12.51 -5.64
N ALA A 135 0.10 -13.35 -6.66
CA ALA A 135 -0.46 -14.70 -6.65
C ALA A 135 0.19 -15.58 -5.57
N ASN A 136 1.50 -15.45 -5.34
CA ASN A 136 2.16 -16.15 -4.24
C ASN A 136 1.69 -15.65 -2.86
N LEU A 137 1.40 -14.34 -2.73
CA LEU A 137 0.79 -13.79 -1.51
C LEU A 137 -0.56 -14.46 -1.23
N GLU A 138 -1.43 -14.56 -2.23
CA GLU A 138 -2.74 -15.23 -2.13
C GLU A 138 -2.58 -16.68 -1.67
N VAL A 139 -1.67 -17.45 -2.28
CA VAL A 139 -1.41 -18.84 -1.90
C VAL A 139 -1.00 -18.95 -0.43
N ILE A 140 -0.07 -18.10 0.04
CA ILE A 140 0.39 -18.13 1.44
C ILE A 140 -0.77 -17.81 2.38
N LEU A 141 -1.59 -16.83 2.05
CA LEU A 141 -2.75 -16.43 2.86
C LEU A 141 -3.79 -17.55 2.95
N ASP A 142 -4.11 -18.18 1.82
CA ASP A 142 -5.07 -19.28 1.73
C ASP A 142 -4.58 -20.51 2.52
N GLU A 143 -3.31 -20.89 2.37
CA GLU A 143 -2.74 -22.04 3.11
C GLU A 143 -2.83 -21.85 4.63
N ASN A 144 -2.51 -20.67 5.15
CA ASN A 144 -2.60 -20.38 6.59
C ASN A 144 -4.06 -20.35 7.06
N THR A 145 -4.97 -19.83 6.25
CA THR A 145 -6.41 -19.78 6.57
C THR A 145 -7.03 -21.17 6.56
N ASP A 146 -6.65 -22.03 5.62
CA ASP A 146 -7.08 -23.43 5.55
C ASP A 146 -6.59 -24.25 6.75
N GLU A 147 -5.44 -23.89 7.33
CA GLU A 147 -4.95 -24.42 8.60
C GLU A 147 -5.71 -23.89 9.83
N GLY A 148 -6.64 -22.96 9.63
CA GLY A 148 -7.56 -22.44 10.64
C GLY A 148 -7.10 -21.15 11.31
N ALA A 149 -6.11 -20.45 10.76
CA ALA A 149 -5.73 -19.12 11.21
C ALA A 149 -6.79 -18.07 10.83
N ASP A 150 -6.82 -16.95 11.56
CA ASP A 150 -7.69 -15.83 11.21
C ASP A 150 -7.12 -15.08 9.97
N PRO A 151 -7.91 -14.89 8.89
CA PRO A 151 -7.43 -14.27 7.66
C PRO A 151 -6.79 -12.89 7.87
N VAL A 152 -7.41 -12.05 8.69
CA VAL A 152 -6.95 -10.68 8.91
C VAL A 152 -5.67 -10.69 9.73
N GLU A 153 -5.58 -11.54 10.76
CA GLU A 153 -4.35 -11.68 11.55
C GLU A 153 -3.17 -12.20 10.71
N VAL A 154 -3.41 -13.14 9.79
CA VAL A 154 -2.36 -13.63 8.88
C VAL A 154 -1.90 -12.52 7.94
N PHE A 155 -2.83 -11.79 7.33
CA PHE A 155 -2.49 -10.67 6.44
C PHE A 155 -1.69 -9.59 7.17
N GLU A 156 -2.09 -9.24 8.40
CA GLU A 156 -1.34 -8.33 9.25
C GLU A 156 0.07 -8.83 9.56
N MET A 157 0.23 -10.12 9.86
CA MET A 157 1.54 -10.71 10.12
C MET A 157 2.48 -10.56 8.92
N ILE A 158 1.99 -10.84 7.71
CA ILE A 158 2.78 -10.70 6.48
C ILE A 158 3.08 -9.22 6.19
N SER A 159 2.08 -8.34 6.36
CA SER A 159 2.22 -6.90 6.16
C SER A 159 3.29 -6.32 7.09
N ASN A 160 3.33 -6.73 8.36
CA ASN A 160 4.38 -6.35 9.31
C ASN A 160 5.80 -6.86 8.94
N GLY A 161 5.88 -7.89 8.11
CA GLY A 161 7.14 -8.40 7.55
C GLY A 161 7.61 -7.65 6.30
N CYS A 162 6.79 -6.77 5.73
CA CYS A 162 7.09 -5.97 4.55
C CYS A 162 7.42 -4.52 4.94
N ALA A 163 8.18 -3.83 4.10
CA ALA A 163 8.45 -2.41 4.21
C ALA A 163 7.32 -1.55 3.63
N ASN A 164 6.63 -2.08 2.61
CA ASN A 164 5.48 -1.42 1.99
C ASN A 164 4.19 -1.74 2.75
N ASP A 165 3.27 -0.78 2.76
CA ASP A 165 1.90 -1.02 3.21
C ASP A 165 1.17 -1.86 2.16
N LEU A 166 0.98 -3.15 2.46
CA LEU A 166 0.35 -4.08 1.52
C LEU A 166 -1.12 -3.77 1.24
N GLU A 167 -1.87 -3.24 2.20
CA GLU A 167 -3.30 -2.95 1.99
C GLU A 167 -3.46 -1.77 1.04
N THR A 168 -2.67 -0.71 1.26
CA THR A 168 -2.60 0.44 0.36
C THR A 168 -2.10 0.03 -1.02
N PHE A 169 -1.01 -0.75 -1.10
CA PHE A 169 -0.49 -1.26 -2.37
C PHE A 169 -1.55 -2.07 -3.13
N LEU A 170 -2.25 -3.01 -2.48
CA LEU A 170 -3.29 -3.80 -3.13
C LEU A 170 -4.42 -2.92 -3.65
N TYR A 171 -4.84 -1.92 -2.89
CA TYR A 171 -5.86 -0.97 -3.35
C TYR A 171 -5.40 -0.24 -4.63
N ASP A 172 -4.21 0.36 -4.61
CA ASP A 172 -3.65 1.12 -5.73
C ASP A 172 -3.43 0.23 -6.96
N TYR A 173 -2.87 -0.97 -6.75
CA TYR A 173 -2.64 -1.95 -7.79
C TYR A 173 -3.95 -2.39 -8.46
N ILE A 174 -4.97 -2.75 -7.68
CA ILE A 174 -6.29 -3.16 -8.20
C ILE A 174 -6.96 -1.98 -8.92
N SER A 175 -6.89 -0.77 -8.36
CA SER A 175 -7.39 0.46 -8.98
C SER A 175 -6.78 0.67 -10.37
N GLU A 176 -5.46 0.52 -10.49
CA GLU A 176 -4.76 0.63 -11.78
C GLU A 176 -5.18 -0.49 -12.76
N GLN A 177 -5.41 -1.72 -12.28
CA GLN A 177 -5.92 -2.80 -13.13
C GLN A 177 -7.32 -2.49 -13.69
N ILE A 178 -8.19 -1.82 -12.93
CA ILE A 178 -9.50 -1.35 -13.42
C ILE A 178 -9.30 -0.32 -14.54
N ASP A 179 -8.42 0.66 -14.31
CA ASP A 179 -8.17 1.75 -15.26
C ASP A 179 -7.52 1.22 -16.56
N ASN A 180 -6.71 0.16 -16.46
CA ASN A 180 -6.13 -0.57 -17.59
C ASN A 180 -7.10 -1.58 -18.24
N HIS A 181 -8.36 -1.64 -17.80
CA HIS A 181 -9.41 -2.51 -18.32
C HIS A 181 -9.17 -4.02 -18.14
N ASN A 182 -8.34 -4.41 -17.17
CA ASN A 182 -8.07 -5.80 -16.81
C ASN A 182 -9.15 -6.37 -15.89
N TYR A 183 -10.42 -6.26 -16.31
CA TYR A 183 -11.59 -6.49 -15.45
C TYR A 183 -11.71 -7.92 -14.90
N ALA A 184 -11.37 -8.93 -15.69
CA ALA A 184 -11.43 -10.32 -15.24
C ALA A 184 -10.45 -10.56 -14.08
N TYR A 185 -9.19 -10.18 -14.29
CA TYR A 185 -8.16 -10.28 -13.27
C TYR A 185 -8.47 -9.43 -12.03
N THR A 186 -9.00 -8.23 -12.22
CA THR A 186 -9.46 -7.37 -11.11
C THR A 186 -10.56 -8.06 -10.30
N SER A 187 -11.52 -8.72 -10.95
CA SER A 187 -12.58 -9.45 -10.25
C SER A 187 -12.00 -10.56 -9.38
N ASP A 188 -11.04 -11.32 -9.92
CA ASP A 188 -10.36 -12.39 -9.19
C ASP A 188 -9.63 -11.81 -7.97
N LEU A 189 -8.83 -10.75 -8.14
CA LEU A 189 -8.14 -10.09 -7.02
C LEU A 189 -9.09 -9.60 -5.92
N LEU A 190 -10.22 -8.99 -6.29
CA LEU A 190 -11.18 -8.49 -5.30
C LEU A 190 -11.84 -9.64 -4.53
N ASP A 191 -12.10 -10.77 -5.19
CA ASP A 191 -12.66 -11.97 -4.58
C ASP A 191 -11.66 -12.67 -3.67
N SER A 192 -10.40 -12.78 -4.10
CA SER A 192 -9.33 -13.41 -3.33
C SER A 192 -8.94 -12.59 -2.09
N PHE A 193 -8.73 -11.28 -2.24
CA PHE A 193 -8.21 -10.45 -1.13
C PHE A 193 -9.28 -9.87 -0.19
N GLY A 194 -10.55 -9.89 -0.59
CA GLY A 194 -11.63 -9.21 0.14
C GLY A 194 -11.86 -9.69 1.58
N THR A 195 -11.46 -10.92 1.92
CA THR A 195 -11.57 -11.48 3.28
C THR A 195 -10.39 -11.16 4.18
N TYR A 196 -9.27 -10.72 3.61
CA TYR A 196 -8.00 -10.48 4.30
C TYR A 196 -7.84 -9.03 4.75
N VAL A 197 -8.43 -8.09 4.02
CA VAL A 197 -8.30 -6.65 4.27
C VAL A 197 -9.15 -6.18 5.45
N LYS A 198 -8.64 -5.20 6.19
CA LYS A 198 -9.35 -4.61 7.32
C LYS A 198 -10.43 -3.66 6.84
N ASP A 199 -10.07 -2.78 5.91
CA ASP A 199 -11.01 -1.79 5.39
C ASP A 199 -11.77 -2.31 4.17
N THR A 200 -12.76 -3.12 4.47
CA THR A 200 -13.70 -3.65 3.48
C THR A 200 -14.45 -2.58 2.70
N SER A 201 -14.50 -1.32 3.19
CA SER A 201 -15.21 -0.22 2.54
C SER A 201 -14.50 0.22 1.26
N TRP A 202 -13.17 0.37 1.31
CA TRP A 202 -12.34 0.71 0.14
C TRP A 202 -12.37 -0.40 -0.92
N PHE A 203 -12.32 -1.66 -0.50
CA PHE A 203 -12.47 -2.80 -1.42
C PHE A 203 -13.89 -2.89 -2.01
N SER A 204 -14.92 -2.56 -1.22
CA SER A 204 -16.30 -2.44 -1.72
C SER A 204 -16.43 -1.33 -2.77
N PHE A 205 -15.67 -0.24 -2.61
CA PHE A 205 -15.62 0.82 -3.60
C PHE A 205 -14.94 0.38 -4.91
N LEU A 206 -13.82 -0.33 -4.85
CA LEU A 206 -13.19 -0.93 -6.04
C LEU A 206 -14.13 -1.88 -6.78
N ARG A 207 -14.88 -2.71 -6.05
CA ARG A 207 -15.95 -3.55 -6.62
C ARG A 207 -17.01 -2.72 -7.34
N ALA A 208 -17.44 -1.61 -6.74
CA ALA A 208 -18.41 -0.72 -7.38
C ALA A 208 -17.84 -0.06 -8.66
N ARG A 209 -16.57 0.35 -8.65
CA ARG A 209 -15.87 0.86 -9.85
C ARG A 209 -15.84 -0.20 -10.95
N LEU A 210 -15.44 -1.42 -10.64
CA LEU A 210 -15.44 -2.54 -11.59
C LEU A 210 -16.84 -2.83 -12.15
N LEU A 211 -17.85 -2.84 -11.30
CA LEU A 211 -19.25 -3.03 -11.70
C LEU A 211 -19.75 -1.89 -12.59
N SER A 212 -19.26 -0.66 -12.43
CA SER A 212 -19.72 0.46 -13.27
C SER A 212 -19.42 0.25 -14.76
N HIS A 213 -18.39 -0.54 -15.07
CA HIS A 213 -18.02 -0.89 -16.45
C HIS A 213 -18.77 -2.11 -16.99
N THR A 214 -19.24 -3.01 -16.12
CA THR A 214 -19.82 -4.30 -16.51
C THR A 214 -21.33 -4.38 -16.26
N HIS A 215 -21.81 -3.84 -15.14
CA HIS A 215 -23.18 -3.85 -14.64
C HIS A 215 -23.51 -2.52 -13.89
N PRO A 216 -23.77 -1.41 -14.60
CA PRO A 216 -23.94 -0.09 -13.99
C PRO A 216 -25.03 -0.01 -12.91
N GLU A 217 -26.15 -0.72 -13.10
CA GLU A 217 -27.24 -0.74 -12.11
C GLU A 217 -26.79 -1.34 -10.77
N SER A 218 -25.97 -2.39 -10.79
CA SER A 218 -25.42 -3.00 -9.58
C SER A 218 -24.37 -2.12 -8.91
N ALA A 219 -23.62 -1.34 -9.70
CA ALA A 219 -22.68 -0.36 -9.16
C ALA A 219 -23.41 0.71 -8.35
N ASP A 220 -24.50 1.27 -8.88
CA ASP A 220 -25.31 2.27 -8.18
C ASP A 220 -25.86 1.74 -6.84
N GLU A 221 -26.36 0.50 -6.82
CA GLU A 221 -26.83 -0.13 -5.57
C GLU A 221 -25.71 -0.26 -4.54
N MET A 222 -24.51 -0.68 -4.98
CA MET A 222 -23.34 -0.81 -4.12
C MET A 222 -22.88 0.54 -3.58
N ILE A 223 -22.84 1.59 -4.41
CA ILE A 223 -22.49 2.94 -3.97
C ILE A 223 -23.52 3.50 -2.97
N ARG A 224 -24.81 3.20 -3.12
CA ARG A 224 -25.84 3.58 -2.11
C ARG A 224 -25.61 2.91 -0.78
N TYR A 225 -25.16 1.65 -0.77
CA TYR A 225 -24.80 0.95 0.46
C TYR A 225 -23.55 1.60 1.08
N LEU A 226 -22.50 1.78 0.28
CA LEU A 226 -21.24 2.38 0.70
C LEU A 226 -21.41 3.77 1.30
N THR A 227 -22.24 4.63 0.69
CA THR A 227 -22.58 5.97 1.21
C THR A 227 -23.13 5.91 2.65
N ARG A 228 -23.87 4.86 3.01
CA ARG A 228 -24.39 4.70 4.37
C ARG A 228 -23.31 4.30 5.36
N ASP A 229 -22.31 3.55 4.91
CA ASP A 229 -21.22 3.07 5.75
C ASP A 229 -20.16 4.15 5.96
N ILE A 230 -19.79 4.90 4.90
CA ILE A 230 -19.01 6.14 4.97
C ILE A 230 -19.58 7.07 6.03
N LYS A 231 -20.90 7.28 6.02
CA LYS A 231 -21.57 8.11 7.02
C LYS A 231 -21.42 7.58 8.45
N LYS A 232 -21.37 6.27 8.67
CA LYS A 232 -21.19 5.68 10.01
C LYS A 232 -19.75 5.77 10.48
N GLN A 233 -18.80 5.50 9.59
CA GLN A 233 -17.37 5.50 9.88
C GLN A 233 -16.79 6.92 9.96
N GLN A 234 -17.45 7.90 9.33
CA GLN A 234 -16.94 9.27 9.14
C GLN A 234 -15.61 9.27 8.36
N ASP A 235 -15.51 8.39 7.35
CA ASP A 235 -14.33 8.31 6.48
C ASP A 235 -14.41 9.39 5.40
N LEU A 236 -13.61 10.45 5.58
CA LEU A 236 -13.56 11.59 4.66
C LEU A 236 -12.91 11.23 3.34
N ASP A 237 -11.78 10.52 3.38
CA ASP A 237 -10.98 10.18 2.20
C ASP A 237 -11.79 9.30 1.23
N LEU A 238 -12.45 8.26 1.76
CA LEU A 238 -13.34 7.41 0.96
C LEU A 238 -14.53 8.21 0.43
N SER A 239 -15.04 9.17 1.21
CA SER A 239 -16.12 10.04 0.75
C SER A 239 -15.71 10.91 -0.44
N LEU A 240 -14.50 11.49 -0.41
CA LEU A 240 -13.98 12.33 -1.49
C LEU A 240 -13.72 11.49 -2.74
N GLU A 241 -13.16 10.30 -2.58
CA GLU A 241 -12.88 9.38 -3.69
C GLU A 241 -14.18 8.92 -4.38
N VAL A 242 -15.21 8.52 -3.62
CA VAL A 242 -16.52 8.16 -4.17
C VAL A 242 -17.18 9.35 -4.87
N LEU A 243 -17.04 10.56 -4.36
CA LEU A 243 -17.54 11.76 -5.03
C LEU A 243 -16.82 12.02 -6.35
N SER A 244 -15.50 11.90 -6.38
CA SER A 244 -14.69 12.03 -7.60
C SER A 244 -15.13 11.03 -8.67
N PHE A 245 -15.43 9.79 -8.27
CA PHE A 245 -15.99 8.78 -9.14
C PHE A 245 -17.40 9.15 -9.66
N LEU A 246 -18.31 9.55 -8.76
CA LEU A 246 -19.67 9.94 -9.13
C LEU A 246 -19.71 11.19 -10.02
N ALA A 247 -18.71 12.08 -9.91
CA ALA A 247 -18.64 13.32 -10.70
C ALA A 247 -18.65 13.07 -12.22
N LYS A 248 -18.11 11.93 -12.67
CA LYS A 248 -17.88 11.60 -14.09
C LYS A 248 -19.07 10.92 -14.78
N GLY A 249 -20.17 10.64 -14.07
CA GLY A 249 -21.35 9.99 -14.66
C GLY A 249 -22.25 9.22 -13.71
N GLY A 250 -22.14 9.45 -12.40
CA GLY A 250 -22.96 8.79 -11.39
C GLY A 250 -24.36 9.41 -11.21
N ASP A 251 -25.18 8.76 -10.39
CA ASP A 251 -26.51 9.23 -10.02
C ASP A 251 -26.45 10.62 -9.31
N PRO A 252 -27.14 11.65 -9.86
CA PRO A 252 -27.09 13.01 -9.32
C PRO A 252 -27.57 13.15 -7.88
N ASP A 253 -28.57 12.36 -7.47
CA ASP A 253 -29.15 12.45 -6.13
C ASP A 253 -28.18 11.84 -5.10
N LEU A 254 -27.51 10.76 -5.47
CA LEU A 254 -26.41 10.13 -4.74
C LEU A 254 -25.26 11.12 -4.53
N PHE A 255 -24.76 11.74 -5.62
CA PHE A 255 -23.67 12.71 -5.55
C PHE A 255 -24.00 13.84 -4.57
N ARG A 256 -25.17 14.49 -4.74
CA ARG A 256 -25.60 15.58 -3.85
C ARG A 256 -25.78 15.14 -2.41
N THR A 257 -26.27 13.91 -2.20
CA THR A 257 -26.47 13.34 -0.86
C THR A 257 -25.14 13.12 -0.17
N LEU A 258 -24.17 12.50 -0.86
CA LEU A 258 -22.84 12.25 -0.33
C LEU A 258 -22.10 13.58 -0.09
N ALA A 259 -22.10 14.51 -1.04
CA ALA A 259 -21.44 15.82 -0.90
C ALA A 259 -21.92 16.59 0.34
N LYS A 260 -23.24 16.57 0.62
CA LYS A 260 -23.79 17.18 1.85
C LYS A 260 -23.36 16.45 3.13
N GLN A 261 -23.12 15.15 3.05
CA GLN A 261 -22.64 14.33 4.17
C GLN A 261 -21.13 14.49 4.41
N THR A 262 -20.36 14.81 3.38
CA THR A 262 -18.91 15.07 3.46
C THR A 262 -18.60 16.39 4.15
N VAL A 263 -19.40 17.44 3.91
CA VAL A 263 -19.18 18.77 4.51
C VAL A 263 -18.93 18.77 6.03
N PRO A 264 -19.68 18.04 6.88
CA PRO A 264 -19.40 17.98 8.32
C PRO A 264 -18.14 17.17 8.69
N MET A 265 -17.57 16.39 7.79
CA MET A 265 -16.36 15.60 7.99
C MET A 265 -15.08 16.40 7.69
N LEU A 266 -15.18 17.52 6.99
CA LEU A 266 -14.04 18.37 6.63
C LEU A 266 -13.35 18.90 7.90
N GLU A 267 -12.04 18.72 7.98
CA GLU A 267 -11.21 19.14 9.10
C GLU A 267 -10.34 20.35 8.74
N THR A 268 -9.82 20.38 7.50
CA THR A 268 -8.86 21.38 7.04
C THR A 268 -9.36 22.18 5.83
N GLU A 269 -8.61 23.24 5.51
CA GLU A 269 -8.84 24.06 4.32
C GLU A 269 -8.53 23.29 3.03
N GLU A 270 -7.59 22.36 3.07
CA GLU A 270 -7.26 21.44 1.97
C GLU A 270 -8.48 20.58 1.60
N ASP A 271 -9.08 19.90 2.57
CA ASP A 271 -10.27 19.06 2.37
C ASP A 271 -11.41 19.84 1.70
N PHE A 272 -11.63 21.08 2.14
CA PHE A 272 -12.68 21.92 1.57
C PHE A 272 -12.37 22.34 0.13
N GLN A 273 -11.11 22.67 -0.17
CA GLN A 273 -10.70 22.99 -1.54
C GLN A 273 -10.82 21.77 -2.46
N GLU A 274 -10.43 20.58 -1.99
CA GLU A 274 -10.58 19.33 -2.73
C GLU A 274 -12.07 19.04 -3.04
N LEU A 275 -12.95 19.12 -2.05
CA LEU A 275 -14.39 18.96 -2.26
C LEU A 275 -14.95 19.97 -3.27
N LEU A 276 -14.49 21.22 -3.23
CA LEU A 276 -14.89 22.25 -4.20
C LEU A 276 -14.41 21.93 -5.62
N VAL A 277 -13.20 21.39 -5.78
CA VAL A 277 -12.68 20.93 -7.08
C VAL A 277 -13.57 19.82 -7.63
N ILE A 278 -13.84 18.78 -6.84
CA ILE A 278 -14.70 17.66 -7.23
C ILE A 278 -16.11 18.15 -7.65
N CYS A 279 -16.69 19.09 -6.89
CA CYS A 279 -18.00 19.63 -7.22
C CYS A 279 -17.98 20.52 -8.47
N ALA A 280 -16.91 21.27 -8.71
CA ALA A 280 -16.77 22.04 -9.93
C ALA A 280 -16.71 21.10 -11.14
N ASP A 281 -15.95 20.02 -11.06
CA ASP A 281 -15.86 19.00 -12.11
C ASP A 281 -17.22 18.33 -12.35
N TYR A 282 -17.97 17.99 -11.30
CA TYR A 282 -19.32 17.45 -11.42
C TYR A 282 -20.27 18.40 -12.19
N TYR A 283 -20.30 19.69 -11.84
CA TYR A 283 -21.14 20.65 -12.55
C TYR A 283 -20.66 20.90 -13.98
N HIS A 284 -19.35 20.84 -14.22
CA HIS A 284 -18.76 20.90 -15.55
C HIS A 284 -19.24 19.74 -16.43
N PHE A 285 -19.17 18.49 -15.95
CA PHE A 285 -19.63 17.32 -16.70
C PHE A 285 -21.14 17.31 -16.97
N LEU A 286 -21.93 18.05 -16.18
CA LEU A 286 -23.38 18.22 -16.38
C LEU A 286 -23.75 19.43 -17.25
N ASP A 287 -22.76 20.17 -17.80
CA ASP A 287 -22.96 21.42 -18.52
C ASP A 287 -23.72 22.49 -17.68
N GLN A 288 -23.56 22.48 -16.36
CA GLN A 288 -24.19 23.43 -15.42
C GLN A 288 -23.26 24.62 -15.15
N GLU A 289 -23.00 25.42 -16.20
CA GLU A 289 -22.02 26.53 -16.19
C GLU A 289 -22.23 27.53 -15.03
N ARG A 290 -23.48 27.74 -14.62
CA ARG A 290 -23.82 28.70 -13.56
C ARG A 290 -23.35 28.19 -12.20
N GLU A 291 -23.73 26.96 -11.86
CA GLU A 291 -23.35 26.28 -10.62
C GLU A 291 -21.83 26.09 -10.56
N GLU A 292 -21.22 25.64 -11.66
CA GLU A 292 -19.76 25.55 -11.80
C GLU A 292 -19.09 26.90 -11.50
N SER A 293 -19.56 27.98 -12.14
CA SER A 293 -19.01 29.33 -11.92
C SER A 293 -19.14 29.80 -10.46
N MET A 294 -20.21 29.41 -9.77
CA MET A 294 -20.41 29.74 -8.35
C MET A 294 -19.39 28.99 -7.47
N VAL A 295 -19.18 27.69 -7.71
CA VAL A 295 -18.19 26.89 -7.00
C VAL A 295 -16.77 27.40 -7.26
N GLN A 296 -16.43 27.63 -8.53
CA GLN A 296 -15.13 28.20 -8.95
C GLN A 296 -14.84 29.57 -8.33
N LYS A 297 -15.88 30.39 -8.13
CA LYS A 297 -15.73 31.66 -7.43
C LYS A 297 -15.36 31.46 -5.96
N ILE A 298 -16.00 30.51 -5.27
CA ILE A 298 -15.63 30.16 -3.89
C ILE A 298 -14.18 29.70 -3.87
N LEU A 299 -13.82 28.75 -4.72
CA LEU A 299 -12.48 28.17 -4.81
C LEU A 299 -11.40 29.24 -5.00
N LYS A 300 -11.60 30.21 -5.90
CA LYS A 300 -10.63 31.31 -6.14
C LYS A 300 -10.39 32.23 -4.94
N GLU A 301 -11.32 32.28 -3.98
CA GLU A 301 -11.19 33.10 -2.78
C GLU A 301 -10.47 32.36 -1.62
N ARG A 302 -10.30 31.03 -1.72
CA ARG A 302 -9.71 30.18 -0.65
C ARG A 302 -8.19 30.15 -0.55
N PRO A 303 -7.37 30.28 -1.64
CA PRO A 303 -5.91 30.22 -1.56
C PRO A 303 -5.24 31.26 -0.63
N GLN A 304 -6.00 32.23 -0.11
CA GLN A 304 -5.52 33.16 0.91
C GLN A 304 -5.39 32.51 2.30
N ASN A 305 -6.01 31.36 2.50
CA ASN A 305 -5.91 30.57 3.73
C ASN A 305 -4.79 29.53 3.59
N ALA A 306 -4.04 29.30 4.67
CA ALA A 306 -3.10 28.18 4.72
C ALA A 306 -3.87 26.85 4.69
N TRP A 307 -3.32 25.85 3.99
CA TRP A 307 -3.97 24.56 3.74
C TRP A 307 -4.28 23.79 5.04
N GLU A 308 -3.36 23.85 5.99
CA GLU A 308 -3.47 23.19 7.30
C GLU A 308 -4.46 23.90 8.25
N ASN A 309 -5.04 25.03 7.87
CA ASN A 309 -5.95 25.76 8.76
C ASN A 309 -7.24 24.97 8.96
N PRO A 310 -7.75 24.89 10.20
CA PRO A 310 -8.99 24.15 10.46
C PRO A 310 -10.19 24.84 9.81
N ILE A 311 -11.01 24.07 9.09
CA ILE A 311 -12.23 24.57 8.50
C ILE A 311 -13.31 24.72 9.55
N GLN A 312 -14.00 25.86 9.54
CA GLN A 312 -15.07 26.14 10.50
C GLN A 312 -16.43 25.84 9.86
N PRO A 313 -17.29 24.99 10.46
CA PRO A 313 -18.63 24.72 9.93
C PRO A 313 -19.54 25.97 9.80
N LYS A 314 -19.16 27.07 10.48
CA LYS A 314 -19.86 28.37 10.43
C LYS A 314 -19.32 29.31 9.36
N ASP A 315 -18.29 28.92 8.62
CA ASP A 315 -17.72 29.69 7.52
C ASP A 315 -18.84 30.06 6.52
N GLY A 316 -18.88 31.34 6.14
CA GLY A 316 -19.86 31.86 5.19
C GLY A 316 -19.77 31.17 3.83
N LYS A 317 -18.57 30.76 3.41
CA LYS A 317 -18.31 30.06 2.16
C LYS A 317 -18.77 28.61 2.17
N VAL A 318 -18.59 27.91 3.28
CA VAL A 318 -19.17 26.56 3.46
C VAL A 318 -20.70 26.63 3.39
N ARG A 319 -21.32 27.66 3.99
CA ARG A 319 -22.78 27.87 3.89
C ARG A 319 -23.24 28.30 2.51
N GLU A 320 -22.44 29.08 1.79
CA GLU A 320 -22.70 29.46 0.40
C GLU A 320 -22.68 28.20 -0.48
N PHE A 321 -21.66 27.37 -0.32
CA PHE A 321 -21.51 26.08 -1.01
C PHE A 321 -22.67 25.12 -0.75
N LEU A 322 -23.09 24.94 0.51
CA LEU A 322 -24.25 24.10 0.85
C LEU A 322 -25.56 24.52 0.16
N LYS A 323 -25.70 25.80 -0.22
CA LYS A 323 -26.86 26.27 -1.00
C LYS A 323 -26.77 25.93 -2.48
N ILE A 324 -25.56 25.77 -3.01
CA ILE A 324 -25.34 25.35 -4.40
C ILE A 324 -25.73 23.87 -4.55
N LEU A 325 -25.42 23.05 -3.54
CA LEU A 325 -25.80 21.64 -3.48
C LEU A 325 -27.32 21.39 -3.26
N ALA A 326 -28.10 22.42 -2.96
CA ALA A 326 -29.53 22.31 -2.62
C ALA A 326 -30.40 22.00 -3.85
#